data_AF-A0A8S3HJQ4-F1
#
_entry.id   AF-A0A8S3HJQ4-F1
#
_cell.length_a   1.000
_cell.length_b   1.000
_cell.length_c   1.000
_cell.angle_alpha   90.00
_cell.angle_beta   90.00
_cell.angle_gamma   90.00
#
_symmetry.space_group_name_H-M   'P 1'
#
loop_
_entity.id
_entity.type
_entity.pdbx_description
1 polymer ?
#
loop_
_entity_poly.entity_id
_entity_poly.type
_entity_poly.pdbx_seq_one_letter_code
_entity_poly.pdbx_strand_id
1 'polypeptide(L)'
;HNSNDRIPYADNELLGFLQMIKAHGYLDRTMLIIITDHGSRYSSLRNTYQGKLEERLPFMAIRMPLQFQAQYPMIMRNLRFNSRRLTTMFDLHETFEHLLKFHSLVPYRSQSNRSFSLFELVPENRTCANAGIQHHWCACLNWHDLSINQPIIQQFSRVVVDFLNEFVSDHKRDCATLAVLRVNKASQLKGSGDLLKFVNSNNKRVGTSRFGKGPFQWSNNTKFYQIQLETTPGQGQFEVTAEYDLIKKTFDIRKQHLSRINKYGETSACVASKRPEFQDICYCSNSVFHKNTTSNIVVTAE
;
A
#
# COMPACT_ATOMS: atom_id res chain seq x y z
N HIS A 1 -7.66 -3.58 10.70
CA HIS A 1 -8.06 -4.48 9.59
C HIS A 1 -9.54 -4.43 9.21
N ASN A 2 -10.50 -4.72 10.12
CA ASN A 2 -11.91 -4.93 9.73
C ASN A 2 -12.79 -3.67 9.83
N SER A 3 -12.50 -2.78 10.76
CA SER A 3 -13.18 -1.49 10.93
C SER A 3 -12.26 -0.53 11.70
N ASN A 4 -12.48 0.77 11.50
CA ASN A 4 -11.87 1.86 12.27
C ASN A 4 -12.64 2.14 13.59
N ASP A 5 -13.83 1.57 13.78
CA ASP A 5 -14.69 1.86 14.95
C ASP A 5 -14.09 1.43 16.29
N ARG A 6 -13.02 0.61 16.26
CA ARG A 6 -12.33 0.12 17.46
C ARG A 6 -11.16 1.02 17.88
N ILE A 7 -10.80 2.03 17.10
CA ILE A 7 -9.73 2.98 17.45
C ILE A 7 -9.99 3.62 18.84
N PRO A 8 -11.22 4.06 19.18
CA PRO A 8 -11.50 4.66 20.49
C PRO A 8 -11.25 3.74 21.69
N TYR A 9 -11.24 2.40 21.49
CA TYR A 9 -11.06 1.44 22.59
C TYR A 9 -9.65 1.42 23.15
N ALA A 10 -8.67 2.01 22.47
CA ALA A 10 -7.30 2.15 22.97
C ALA A 10 -6.96 3.60 23.34
N ASP A 11 -7.91 4.54 23.20
CA ASP A 11 -7.63 5.97 23.32
C ASP A 11 -7.30 6.36 24.76
N ASN A 12 -8.11 5.89 25.72
CA ASN A 12 -7.89 6.17 27.15
C ASN A 12 -6.60 5.51 27.66
N GLU A 13 -6.31 4.28 27.25
CA GLU A 13 -5.11 3.53 27.61
C GLU A 13 -3.85 4.18 27.02
N LEU A 14 -3.90 4.58 25.74
CA LEU A 14 -2.80 5.30 25.10
C LEU A 14 -2.58 6.66 25.77
N LEU A 15 -3.65 7.41 26.05
CA LEU A 15 -3.57 8.68 26.77
C LEU A 15 -2.94 8.50 28.15
N GLY A 16 -3.42 7.51 28.93
CA GLY A 16 -2.90 7.20 30.25
C GLY A 16 -1.41 6.84 30.22
N PHE A 17 -1.01 6.00 29.25
CA PHE A 17 0.41 5.67 29.03
C PHE A 17 1.24 6.92 28.71
N LEU A 18 0.79 7.77 27.77
CA LEU A 18 1.49 8.99 27.38
C LEU A 18 1.59 10.02 28.52
N GLN A 19 0.54 10.16 29.32
CA GLN A 19 0.55 11.00 30.53
C GLN A 19 1.53 10.46 31.57
N MET A 20 1.53 9.15 31.81
CA MET A 20 2.41 8.50 32.77
C MET A 20 3.88 8.70 32.39
N ILE A 21 4.29 8.40 31.15
CA ILE A 21 5.70 8.54 30.74
C ILE A 21 6.15 10.01 30.71
N LYS A 22 5.22 10.94 30.50
CA LYS A 22 5.50 12.38 30.59
C LYS A 22 5.68 12.81 32.05
N ALA A 23 4.78 12.43 32.95
CA ALA A 23 4.80 12.82 34.36
C ALA A 23 6.07 12.32 35.09
N HIS A 24 6.56 11.14 34.73
CA HIS A 24 7.79 10.56 35.29
C HIS A 24 9.09 11.07 34.61
N GLY A 25 9.00 12.01 33.67
CA GLY A 25 10.18 12.57 32.99
C GLY A 25 10.89 11.60 32.03
N TYR A 26 10.30 10.45 31.68
CA TYR A 26 10.94 9.49 30.76
C TYR A 26 11.17 10.08 29.37
N LEU A 27 10.27 10.95 28.94
CA LEU A 27 10.41 11.69 27.69
C LEU A 27 11.64 12.62 27.67
N ASP A 28 12.28 12.96 28.80
CA ASP A 28 13.43 13.88 28.76
C ASP A 28 14.70 13.27 28.17
N ARG A 29 14.72 11.94 27.99
CA ARG A 29 15.85 11.17 27.45
C ARG A 29 15.43 10.10 26.43
N THR A 30 14.20 10.16 25.94
CA THR A 30 13.65 9.16 25.01
C THR A 30 13.09 9.81 23.74
N MET A 31 13.49 9.27 22.60
CA MET A 31 12.77 9.45 21.33
C MET A 31 11.54 8.54 21.35
N LEU A 32 10.35 9.13 21.31
CA LEU A 32 9.08 8.40 21.22
C LEU A 32 8.64 8.36 19.76
N ILE A 33 8.27 7.17 19.29
CA ILE A 33 7.72 6.95 17.94
C ILE A 33 6.41 6.17 18.09
N ILE A 34 5.33 6.69 17.51
CA ILE A 34 4.04 6.01 17.38
C ILE A 34 3.83 5.73 15.90
N ILE A 35 3.67 4.46 15.53
CA ILE A 35 3.44 4.04 14.15
C ILE A 35 2.24 3.12 14.04
N THR A 36 1.62 3.11 12.86
CA THR A 36 0.73 2.04 12.42
C THR A 36 1.40 1.26 11.30
N ASP A 37 1.04 -0.01 11.11
CA ASP A 37 1.46 -0.81 9.97
C ASP A 37 0.74 -0.41 8.68
N HIS A 38 -0.58 -0.18 8.77
CA HIS A 38 -1.47 0.29 7.71
C HIS A 38 -2.83 0.73 8.30
N GLY A 39 -3.68 1.38 7.50
CA GLY A 39 -5.08 1.63 7.84
C GLY A 39 -6.00 0.39 7.72
N SER A 40 -7.31 0.61 7.62
CA SER A 40 -8.26 -0.50 7.47
C SER A 40 -8.16 -1.16 6.09
N ARG A 41 -8.03 -2.49 6.09
CA ARG A 41 -7.75 -3.31 4.89
C ARG A 41 -8.97 -4.05 4.36
N TYR A 42 -9.91 -4.43 5.21
CA TYR A 42 -11.06 -5.28 4.86
C TYR A 42 -12.41 -4.61 5.12
N SER A 43 -12.42 -3.36 5.59
CA SER A 43 -13.68 -2.62 5.73
C SER A 43 -14.22 -2.22 4.35
N SER A 44 -15.52 -2.00 4.27
CA SER A 44 -16.14 -1.40 3.07
C SER A 44 -15.50 -0.07 2.67
N LEU A 45 -14.92 0.65 3.64
CA LEU A 45 -14.13 1.87 3.42
C LEU A 45 -12.95 1.64 2.47
N ARG A 46 -12.32 0.46 2.47
CA ARG A 46 -11.19 0.12 1.57
C ARG A 46 -11.56 0.22 0.08
N ASN A 47 -12.84 0.10 -0.26
CA ASN A 47 -13.33 0.25 -1.63
C ASN A 47 -13.41 1.71 -2.08
N THR A 48 -13.34 2.66 -1.13
CA THR A 48 -13.30 4.10 -1.42
C THR A 48 -11.88 4.58 -1.71
N TYR A 49 -11.76 5.75 -2.34
CA TYR A 49 -10.47 6.39 -2.53
C TYR A 49 -9.78 6.72 -1.19
N GLN A 50 -10.54 7.20 -0.20
CA GLN A 50 -9.99 7.54 1.12
C GLN A 50 -9.48 6.30 1.87
N GLY A 51 -10.25 5.20 1.93
CA GLY A 51 -9.78 3.98 2.60
C GLY A 51 -8.56 3.35 1.92
N LYS A 52 -8.41 3.52 0.61
CA LYS A 52 -7.19 3.13 -0.11
C LYS A 52 -5.98 3.98 0.28
N LEU A 53 -6.16 5.27 0.55
CA LEU A 53 -5.11 6.12 1.09
C LEU A 53 -4.76 5.69 2.52
N GLU A 54 -5.75 5.44 3.39
CA GLU A 54 -5.52 4.95 4.74
C GLU A 54 -4.72 3.64 4.78
N GLU A 55 -5.04 2.68 3.89
CA GLU A 55 -4.25 1.43 3.78
C GLU A 55 -2.78 1.70 3.40
N ARG A 56 -2.54 2.64 2.49
CA ARG A 56 -1.22 2.88 1.87
C ARG A 56 -0.36 3.88 2.59
N LEU A 57 -0.95 4.72 3.44
CA LEU A 57 -0.31 5.81 4.16
C LEU A 57 -0.45 5.57 5.66
N PRO A 58 0.38 4.67 6.24
CA PRO A 58 0.39 4.47 7.67
C PRO A 58 0.74 5.76 8.41
N PHE A 59 0.15 5.92 9.60
CA PHE A 59 0.46 7.01 10.51
C PHE A 59 1.83 6.81 11.16
N MET A 60 2.56 7.91 11.31
CA MET A 60 3.80 7.99 12.08
C MET A 60 3.89 9.34 12.79
N ALA A 61 4.12 9.31 14.10
CA ALA A 61 4.44 10.47 14.91
C ALA A 61 5.76 10.26 15.66
N ILE A 62 6.60 11.30 15.70
CA ILE A 62 7.91 11.28 16.35
C ILE A 62 8.00 12.44 17.32
N ARG A 63 8.45 12.17 18.55
CA ARG A 63 8.74 13.19 19.57
C ARG A 63 10.16 13.00 20.13
N MET A 64 10.99 14.03 19.96
CA MET A 64 12.37 14.06 20.46
C MET A 64 12.45 14.74 21.84
N PRO A 65 13.44 14.40 22.69
CA PRO A 65 13.72 15.11 23.94
C PRO A 65 13.88 16.62 23.75
N LEU A 66 13.35 17.44 24.66
CA LEU A 66 13.41 18.91 24.53
C LEU A 66 14.85 19.44 24.46
N GLN A 67 15.75 18.86 25.25
CA GLN A 67 17.17 19.21 25.22
C GLN A 67 17.81 18.85 23.87
N PHE A 68 17.51 17.67 23.32
CA PHE A 68 17.96 17.29 21.97
C PHE A 68 17.44 18.28 20.92
N GLN A 69 16.17 18.71 21.04
CA GLN A 69 15.60 19.68 20.10
C GLN A 69 16.33 21.03 20.13
N ALA A 70 16.68 21.51 21.33
CA ALA A 70 17.41 22.76 21.52
C ALA A 70 18.87 22.66 21.03
N GLN A 71 19.51 21.52 21.26
CA GLN A 71 20.90 21.27 20.88
C GLN A 71 21.08 21.02 19.39
N TYR A 72 20.11 20.39 18.72
CA TYR A 72 20.19 20.01 17.31
C TYR A 72 19.07 20.63 16.46
N PRO A 73 18.99 21.98 16.37
CA PRO A 73 17.89 22.66 15.70
C PRO A 73 17.81 22.35 14.20
N MET A 74 18.94 22.07 13.55
CA MET A 74 18.98 21.69 12.13
C MET A 74 18.39 20.29 11.89
N ILE A 75 18.66 19.33 12.77
CA ILE A 75 18.04 17.99 12.71
C ILE A 75 16.53 18.12 12.88
N MET A 76 16.09 18.91 13.86
CA MET A 76 14.66 19.13 14.09
C MET A 76 13.98 19.87 12.94
N ARG A 77 14.70 20.79 12.29
CA ARG A 77 14.22 21.43 11.06
C ARG A 77 14.00 20.37 9.98
N ASN A 78 14.98 19.52 9.68
CA ASN A 78 14.86 18.46 8.67
C ASN A 78 13.70 17.51 8.98
N LEU A 79 13.58 17.04 10.24
CA LEU A 79 12.50 16.16 10.66
C LEU A 79 11.11 16.80 10.43
N ARG A 80 10.95 18.09 10.72
CA ARG A 80 9.71 18.84 10.45
C ARG A 80 9.44 18.99 8.95
N PHE A 81 10.46 19.27 8.13
CA PHE A 81 10.28 19.29 6.66
C PHE A 81 9.87 17.93 6.11
N ASN A 82 10.50 16.85 6.60
CA ASN A 82 10.24 15.48 6.15
C ASN A 82 8.83 15.00 6.50
N SER A 83 8.17 15.57 7.53
CA SER A 83 6.76 15.28 7.86
C SER A 83 5.79 15.62 6.72
N ARG A 84 6.21 16.41 5.73
CA ARG A 84 5.43 16.79 4.55
C ARG A 84 5.99 16.20 3.25
N ARG A 85 6.86 15.19 3.34
CA ARG A 85 7.52 14.56 2.20
C ARG A 85 7.18 13.08 2.12
N LEU A 86 7.35 12.49 0.94
CA LEU A 86 7.22 11.05 0.75
C LEU A 86 8.34 10.34 1.51
N THR A 87 7.96 9.68 2.60
CA THR A 87 8.83 8.85 3.45
C THR A 87 8.30 7.42 3.50
N THR A 88 9.15 6.50 3.91
CA THR A 88 8.92 5.06 3.97
C THR A 88 9.54 4.51 5.26
N MET A 89 9.17 3.28 5.64
CA MET A 89 9.80 2.62 6.79
C MET A 89 11.31 2.35 6.58
N PHE A 90 11.81 2.38 5.34
CA PHE A 90 13.25 2.32 5.08
C PHE A 90 13.96 3.62 5.49
N ASP A 91 13.29 4.78 5.39
CA ASP A 91 13.84 6.04 5.89
C ASP A 91 13.91 6.04 7.43
N LEU A 92 12.91 5.42 8.09
CA LEU A 92 12.95 5.19 9.53
C LEU A 92 14.09 4.23 9.92
N HIS A 93 14.35 3.18 9.14
CA HIS A 93 15.50 2.31 9.35
C HIS A 93 16.84 3.08 9.27
N GLU A 94 17.06 3.90 8.24
CA GLU A 94 18.25 4.77 8.16
C GLU A 94 18.32 5.77 9.33
N THR A 95 17.17 6.17 9.88
CA THR A 95 17.12 7.04 11.08
C THR A 95 17.64 6.31 12.32
N PHE A 96 17.31 5.03 12.50
CA PHE A 96 17.87 4.22 13.59
C PHE A 96 19.37 3.99 13.42
N GLU A 97 19.81 3.67 12.19
CA GLU A 97 21.24 3.55 11.89
C GLU A 97 22.01 4.85 12.17
N HIS A 98 21.42 6.00 11.84
CA HIS A 98 21.97 7.32 12.19
C HIS A 98 22.07 7.49 13.70
N LEU A 99 21.01 7.18 14.46
CA LEU A 99 21.01 7.29 15.92
C LEU A 99 22.10 6.43 16.59
N LEU A 100 22.31 5.21 16.11
CA LEU A 100 23.35 4.32 16.62
C LEU A 100 24.76 4.88 16.39
N LYS A 101 24.94 5.64 15.30
CA LYS A 101 26.23 6.24 14.90
C LYS A 101 26.32 7.74 15.23
N PHE A 102 25.38 8.26 16.03
CA PHE A 102 25.20 9.70 16.22
C PHE A 102 26.41 10.42 16.81
N HIS A 103 27.15 9.73 17.69
CA HIS A 103 28.37 10.24 18.31
C HIS A 103 29.66 9.71 17.66
N SER A 104 29.56 9.12 16.48
CA SER A 104 30.72 8.70 15.70
C SER A 104 31.55 9.90 15.26
N LEU A 105 32.87 9.71 15.13
CA LEU A 105 33.78 10.71 14.56
C LEU A 105 33.47 11.00 13.08
N VAL A 106 32.86 10.03 12.39
CA VAL A 106 32.46 10.16 10.99
C VAL A 106 30.97 10.50 10.94
N PRO A 107 30.58 11.65 10.33
CA PRO A 107 29.19 11.99 10.16
C PRO A 107 28.42 10.90 9.42
N TYR A 108 27.27 10.51 9.95
CA TYR A 108 26.42 9.53 9.31
C TYR A 108 25.94 10.04 7.94
N ARG A 109 25.96 9.14 6.95
CA ARG A 109 25.34 9.34 5.65
C ARG A 109 24.48 8.13 5.34
N SER A 110 23.27 8.40 4.86
CA SER A 110 22.36 7.36 4.41
C SER A 110 23.04 6.50 3.34
N GLN A 111 22.98 5.18 3.49
CA GLN A 111 23.80 4.25 2.70
C GLN A 111 23.20 3.93 1.32
N SER A 112 21.94 4.30 1.11
CA SER A 112 21.17 3.99 -0.07
C SER A 112 20.62 5.25 -0.73
N ASN A 113 20.51 5.23 -2.07
CA ASN A 113 19.77 6.26 -2.79
C ASN A 113 18.24 6.09 -2.67
N ARG A 114 17.79 4.95 -2.13
CA ARG A 114 16.37 4.63 -1.94
C ARG A 114 15.83 5.21 -0.64
N SER A 115 16.63 5.31 0.41
CA SER A 115 16.23 5.64 1.78
C SER A 115 17.15 6.69 2.39
N PHE A 116 16.57 7.58 3.19
CA PHE A 116 17.27 8.67 3.84
C PHE A 116 16.92 8.68 5.32
N SER A 117 17.92 8.88 6.18
CA SER A 117 17.68 9.21 7.58
C SER A 117 16.77 10.44 7.67
N LEU A 118 15.74 10.38 8.51
CA LEU A 118 14.79 11.48 8.72
C LEU A 118 15.44 12.70 9.42
N PHE A 119 16.68 12.56 9.88
CA PHE A 119 17.52 13.67 10.36
C PHE A 119 18.26 14.40 9.24
N GLU A 120 18.39 13.78 8.07
CA GLU A 120 18.78 14.43 6.82
C GLU A 120 17.54 14.89 6.05
N LEU A 121 17.72 15.75 5.05
CA LEU A 121 16.59 16.28 4.29
C LEU A 121 16.21 15.32 3.14
N VAL A 122 15.05 14.66 3.24
CA VAL A 122 14.53 13.75 2.19
C VAL A 122 14.18 14.57 0.95
N PRO A 123 14.58 14.24 -0.29
CA PRO A 123 14.30 15.09 -1.45
C PRO A 123 12.81 15.41 -1.65
N GLU A 124 12.47 16.68 -1.91
CA GLU A 124 11.08 17.13 -2.10
C GLU A 124 10.44 16.54 -3.35
N ASN A 125 11.23 16.34 -4.40
CA ASN A 125 10.81 15.74 -5.66
C ASN A 125 10.98 14.20 -5.70
N ARG A 126 11.14 13.55 -4.54
CA ARG A 126 11.27 12.09 -4.46
C ARG A 126 10.01 11.41 -4.98
N THR A 127 10.17 10.57 -6.00
CA THR A 127 9.07 9.78 -6.59
C THR A 127 8.92 8.42 -5.90
N CYS A 128 7.79 7.76 -6.09
CA CYS A 128 7.61 6.36 -5.66
C CYS A 128 8.69 5.43 -6.24
N ALA A 129 9.12 5.64 -7.49
CA ALA A 129 10.20 4.87 -8.08
C ALA A 129 11.53 5.09 -7.33
N ASN A 130 11.86 6.34 -6.96
CA ASN A 130 13.05 6.62 -6.14
C ASN A 130 12.99 5.94 -4.77
N ALA A 131 11.80 5.90 -4.17
CA ALA A 131 11.56 5.21 -2.90
C ALA A 131 11.44 3.68 -3.03
N GLY A 132 11.49 3.12 -4.25
CA GLY A 132 11.26 1.70 -4.51
C GLY A 132 9.85 1.23 -4.15
N ILE A 133 8.85 2.11 -4.27
CA ILE A 133 7.42 1.82 -4.10
C ILE A 133 6.85 1.47 -5.48
N GLN A 134 6.27 0.27 -5.60
CA GLN A 134 5.66 -0.20 -6.84
C GLN A 134 4.39 0.59 -7.18
N HIS A 135 4.03 0.68 -8.47
CA HIS A 135 2.83 1.40 -8.93
C HIS A 135 1.55 0.92 -8.23
N HIS A 136 1.47 -0.38 -7.93
CA HIS A 136 0.34 -0.92 -7.19
C HIS A 136 0.17 -0.22 -5.84
N TRP A 137 1.25 0.07 -5.10
CA TRP A 137 1.21 0.61 -3.73
C TRP A 137 1.36 2.13 -3.66
N CYS A 138 1.81 2.78 -4.72
CA CYS A 138 2.06 4.22 -4.72
C CYS A 138 0.76 5.02 -4.57
N ALA A 139 0.64 5.80 -3.49
CA ALA A 139 -0.49 6.69 -3.23
C ALA A 139 -0.46 7.97 -4.08
N CYS A 140 0.70 8.35 -4.62
CA CYS A 140 0.89 9.59 -5.39
C CYS A 140 0.37 9.51 -6.84
N LEU A 141 -0.08 8.33 -7.29
CA LEU A 141 -0.43 8.10 -8.69
C LEU A 141 -1.85 8.53 -9.02
N ASN A 142 -2.00 9.13 -10.21
CA ASN A 142 -3.28 9.57 -10.73
C ASN A 142 -3.90 8.51 -11.66
N TRP A 143 -4.88 7.79 -11.13
CA TRP A 143 -5.65 6.78 -11.84
C TRP A 143 -6.93 7.38 -12.40
N HIS A 144 -7.16 7.22 -13.70
CA HIS A 144 -8.40 7.63 -14.34
C HIS A 144 -9.30 6.43 -14.55
N ASP A 145 -10.55 6.56 -14.13
CA ASP A 145 -11.55 5.51 -14.26
C ASP A 145 -11.82 5.21 -15.76
N LEU A 146 -11.94 3.92 -16.06
CA LEU A 146 -12.29 3.39 -17.37
C LEU A 146 -13.61 2.64 -17.28
N SER A 147 -14.32 2.55 -18.40
CA SER A 147 -15.48 1.67 -18.50
C SER A 147 -15.04 0.21 -18.39
N ILE A 148 -15.70 -0.54 -17.51
CA ILE A 148 -15.46 -1.98 -17.33
C ILE A 148 -15.76 -2.80 -18.60
N ASN A 149 -16.58 -2.26 -19.50
CA ASN A 149 -16.98 -2.93 -20.75
C ASN A 149 -15.96 -2.76 -21.87
N GLN A 150 -14.87 -2.02 -21.66
CA GLN A 150 -13.83 -1.90 -22.67
C GLN A 150 -13.18 -3.27 -22.94
N PRO A 151 -12.94 -3.64 -24.22
CA PRO A 151 -12.37 -4.95 -24.57
C PRO A 151 -11.06 -5.26 -23.84
N ILE A 152 -10.21 -4.25 -23.66
CA ILE A 152 -8.93 -4.39 -22.94
C ILE A 152 -9.11 -4.75 -21.46
N ILE A 153 -10.18 -4.25 -20.83
CA ILE A 153 -10.50 -4.55 -19.42
C ILE A 153 -11.10 -5.96 -19.29
N GLN A 154 -11.94 -6.36 -20.25
CA GLN A 154 -12.47 -7.72 -20.31
C GLN A 154 -11.34 -8.74 -20.52
N GLN A 155 -10.39 -8.45 -21.43
CA GLN A 155 -9.18 -9.25 -21.60
C GLN A 155 -8.37 -9.29 -20.30
N PHE A 156 -8.13 -8.13 -19.67
CA PHE A 156 -7.37 -8.06 -18.42
C PHE A 156 -8.01 -8.92 -17.32
N SER A 157 -9.33 -8.89 -17.16
CA SER A 157 -10.03 -9.67 -16.14
C SER A 157 -9.82 -11.19 -16.28
N ARG A 158 -9.78 -11.69 -17.52
CA ARG A 158 -9.51 -13.10 -17.82
C ARG A 158 -8.06 -13.46 -17.48
N VAL A 159 -7.11 -12.64 -17.95
CA VAL A 159 -5.69 -12.82 -17.67
C VAL A 159 -5.39 -12.80 -16.16
N VAL A 160 -6.10 -11.97 -15.39
CA VAL A 160 -5.98 -11.97 -13.92
C VAL A 160 -6.41 -13.32 -13.35
N VAL A 161 -7.58 -13.83 -13.73
CA VAL A 161 -8.06 -15.12 -13.19
C VAL A 161 -7.18 -16.29 -13.64
N ASP A 162 -6.67 -16.25 -14.88
CA ASP A 162 -5.69 -17.23 -15.37
C ASP A 162 -4.43 -17.20 -14.49
N PHE A 163 -3.89 -16.01 -14.21
CA PHE A 163 -2.76 -15.82 -13.30
C PHE A 163 -3.05 -16.36 -11.89
N LEU A 164 -4.25 -16.10 -11.34
CA LEU A 164 -4.64 -16.60 -10.01
C LEU A 164 -4.64 -18.14 -9.96
N ASN A 165 -5.23 -18.78 -10.97
CA ASN A 165 -5.31 -20.24 -11.06
C ASN A 165 -3.94 -20.88 -11.35
N GLU A 166 -3.10 -20.21 -12.13
CA GLU A 166 -1.72 -20.63 -12.39
C GLU A 166 -0.86 -20.55 -11.12
N PHE A 167 -1.02 -19.49 -10.32
CA PHE A 167 -0.27 -19.29 -9.09
C PHE A 167 -0.48 -20.40 -8.06
N VAL A 168 -1.69 -20.96 -8.00
CA VAL A 168 -2.04 -22.08 -7.08
C VAL A 168 -2.03 -23.44 -7.77
N SER A 169 -1.44 -23.54 -8.97
CA SER A 169 -1.55 -24.72 -9.84
C SER A 169 -1.01 -26.02 -9.23
N ASP A 170 -0.01 -25.93 -8.34
CA ASP A 170 0.52 -27.08 -7.61
C ASP A 170 -0.48 -27.67 -6.60
N HIS A 171 -1.55 -26.95 -6.27
CA HIS A 171 -2.54 -27.32 -5.25
C HIS A 171 -3.97 -27.32 -5.82
N LYS A 172 -4.14 -27.64 -7.12
CA LYS A 172 -5.47 -27.73 -7.79
C LYS A 172 -6.48 -28.67 -7.12
N ARG A 173 -6.02 -29.63 -6.30
CA ARG A 173 -6.91 -30.50 -5.51
C ARG A 173 -7.50 -29.77 -4.31
N ASP A 174 -6.69 -28.94 -3.65
CA ASP A 174 -7.09 -28.17 -2.48
C ASP A 174 -7.82 -26.88 -2.87
N CYS A 175 -7.38 -26.20 -3.93
CA CYS A 175 -7.92 -24.93 -4.39
C CYS A 175 -8.86 -25.10 -5.60
N ALA A 176 -10.09 -24.65 -5.45
CA ALA A 176 -11.07 -24.60 -6.52
C ALA A 176 -10.61 -23.65 -7.64
N THR A 177 -10.92 -24.02 -8.89
CA THR A 177 -10.68 -23.14 -10.04
C THR A 177 -11.55 -21.91 -9.95
N LEU A 178 -10.92 -20.74 -9.95
CA LEU A 178 -11.58 -19.46 -9.92
C LEU A 178 -12.04 -19.05 -11.32
N ALA A 179 -13.18 -18.36 -11.40
CA ALA A 179 -13.70 -17.69 -12.58
C ALA A 179 -14.05 -16.24 -12.24
N VAL A 180 -14.06 -15.36 -13.24
CA VAL A 180 -14.54 -13.98 -13.07
C VAL A 180 -16.04 -14.02 -12.77
N LEU A 181 -16.45 -13.50 -11.62
CA LEU A 181 -17.87 -13.25 -11.33
C LEU A 181 -18.30 -11.90 -11.90
N ARG A 182 -17.55 -10.84 -11.60
CA ARG A 182 -17.76 -9.49 -12.16
C ARG A 182 -16.53 -8.60 -12.00
N VAL A 183 -16.43 -7.57 -12.83
CA VAL A 183 -15.47 -6.46 -12.67
C VAL A 183 -16.20 -5.28 -12.03
N ASN A 184 -15.70 -4.81 -10.88
CA ASN A 184 -16.31 -3.73 -10.11
C ASN A 184 -15.77 -2.36 -10.51
N LYS A 185 -14.46 -2.28 -10.77
CA LYS A 185 -13.78 -1.02 -11.12
C LYS A 185 -12.65 -1.29 -12.10
N ALA A 186 -12.42 -0.33 -13.00
CA ALA A 186 -11.27 -0.33 -13.90
C ALA A 186 -10.70 1.07 -14.00
N SER A 187 -9.38 1.17 -14.11
CA SER A 187 -8.69 2.44 -14.25
C SER A 187 -7.37 2.27 -15.00
N GLN A 188 -6.89 3.37 -15.57
CA GLN A 188 -5.58 3.44 -16.21
C GLN A 188 -4.76 4.55 -15.56
N LEU A 189 -3.48 4.28 -15.36
CA LEU A 189 -2.55 5.29 -14.90
C LEU A 189 -2.33 6.33 -16.00
N LYS A 190 -2.50 7.62 -15.67
CA LYS A 190 -2.14 8.70 -16.59
C LYS A 190 -0.63 8.97 -16.53
N GLY A 191 -0.04 9.25 -17.69
CA GLY A 191 1.32 9.79 -17.79
C GLY A 191 1.50 11.00 -16.86
N SER A 192 2.64 11.06 -16.15
CA SER A 192 2.94 12.03 -15.08
C SER A 192 2.93 13.52 -15.48
N GLY A 193 2.55 13.87 -16.73
CA GLY A 193 2.52 15.24 -17.23
C GLY A 193 1.65 16.19 -16.41
N ASP A 194 0.65 15.69 -15.68
CA ASP A 194 -0.19 16.50 -14.80
C ASP A 194 0.27 16.52 -13.33
N LEU A 195 1.08 15.54 -12.89
CA LEU A 195 1.70 15.55 -11.56
C LEU A 195 2.94 16.45 -11.49
N LEU A 196 3.47 16.88 -12.64
CA LEU A 196 4.54 17.87 -12.79
C LEU A 196 4.06 19.33 -12.63
N LYS A 197 2.76 19.57 -12.40
CA LYS A 197 2.18 20.93 -12.39
C LYS A 197 2.08 21.62 -11.02
N PHE A 198 2.53 20.98 -9.94
CA PHE A 198 2.53 21.62 -8.61
C PHE A 198 3.94 22.01 -8.19
N VAL A 199 4.37 23.21 -8.60
CA VAL A 199 5.43 23.98 -7.93
C VAL A 199 4.94 25.42 -7.73
N ASN A 200 4.60 25.71 -6.48
CA ASN A 200 4.42 27.01 -5.81
C ASN A 200 3.47 28.08 -6.40
N SER A 201 2.36 28.29 -5.68
CA SER A 201 1.83 29.62 -5.42
C SER A 201 2.79 30.38 -4.47
N ASN A 202 3.65 31.24 -5.02
CA ASN A 202 3.85 32.63 -4.56
C ASN A 202 5.17 33.24 -5.09
N ASN A 203 5.01 34.44 -5.65
CA ASN A 203 6.01 35.41 -6.11
C ASN A 203 6.66 35.23 -7.50
N LYS A 204 6.02 35.89 -8.48
CA LYS A 204 6.61 36.83 -9.46
C LYS A 204 8.10 36.63 -9.80
N ARG A 205 8.37 35.97 -10.94
CA ARG A 205 9.04 36.53 -12.13
C ARG A 205 9.27 35.41 -13.14
N VAL A 206 8.97 35.73 -14.40
CA VAL A 206 9.17 34.90 -15.59
C VAL A 206 10.64 34.49 -15.70
N GLY A 207 10.92 33.20 -15.94
CA GLY A 207 12.27 32.75 -16.31
C GLY A 207 12.57 31.30 -15.95
N THR A 208 12.36 30.40 -16.92
CA THR A 208 13.06 29.12 -17.10
C THR A 208 13.14 28.17 -15.89
N SER A 209 12.04 27.47 -15.60
CA SER A 209 12.11 26.21 -14.85
C SER A 209 12.84 25.15 -15.67
N ARG A 210 14.17 25.03 -15.47
CA ARG A 210 14.94 23.86 -15.92
C ARG A 210 14.56 22.68 -15.02
N PHE A 211 13.69 21.82 -15.52
CA PHE A 211 13.35 20.57 -14.89
C PHE A 211 14.58 19.65 -14.89
N GLY A 212 15.03 19.26 -13.70
CA GLY A 212 15.97 18.14 -13.58
C GLY A 212 15.31 16.89 -14.15
N LYS A 213 16.04 16.16 -15.01
CA LYS A 213 15.63 14.85 -15.53
C LYS A 213 15.44 13.91 -14.33
N GLY A 214 14.21 13.80 -13.82
CA GLY A 214 13.84 12.71 -12.92
C GLY A 214 14.01 11.38 -13.68
N PRO A 215 14.37 10.28 -13.00
CA PRO A 215 14.75 9.02 -13.64
C PRO A 215 13.58 8.25 -14.28
N PHE A 216 12.40 8.86 -14.41
CA PHE A 216 11.22 8.20 -14.93
C PHE A 216 10.97 8.61 -16.40
N GLN A 217 11.62 7.89 -17.31
CA GLN A 217 11.16 7.83 -18.70
C GLN A 217 10.01 6.82 -18.73
N TRP A 218 8.77 7.29 -18.90
CA TRP A 218 7.72 6.39 -19.39
C TRP A 218 8.24 5.78 -20.69
N SER A 219 8.30 4.46 -20.77
CA SER A 219 8.44 3.86 -22.09
C SER A 219 7.17 4.25 -22.85
N ASN A 220 7.30 4.83 -24.04
CA ASN A 220 6.13 5.13 -24.88
C ASN A 220 5.33 3.87 -25.25
N ASN A 221 5.88 2.68 -24.93
CA ASN A 221 5.37 1.38 -25.29
C ASN A 221 4.66 0.67 -24.14
N THR A 222 4.48 1.30 -22.97
CA THR A 222 3.82 0.65 -21.82
C THR A 222 2.73 1.51 -21.20
N LYS A 223 1.65 0.85 -20.77
CA LYS A 223 0.53 1.44 -20.02
C LYS A 223 0.30 0.64 -18.75
N PHE A 224 -0.16 1.29 -17.68
CA PHE A 224 -0.55 0.58 -16.46
C PHE A 224 -2.06 0.61 -16.30
N TYR A 225 -2.64 -0.56 -16.05
CA TYR A 225 -4.07 -0.72 -15.76
C TYR A 225 -4.24 -1.28 -14.36
N GLN A 226 -5.34 -0.91 -13.72
CA GLN A 226 -5.75 -1.48 -12.46
C GLN A 226 -7.23 -1.81 -12.49
N ILE A 227 -7.57 -3.03 -12.08
CA ILE A 227 -8.96 -3.46 -11.95
C ILE A 227 -9.24 -3.96 -10.54
N GLN A 228 -10.50 -3.80 -10.12
CA GLN A 228 -11.06 -4.54 -9.01
C GLN A 228 -12.09 -5.53 -9.57
N LEU A 229 -11.93 -6.81 -9.26
CA LEU A 229 -12.85 -7.86 -9.68
C LEU A 229 -13.27 -8.75 -8.51
N GLU A 230 -14.36 -9.46 -8.72
CA GLU A 230 -14.87 -10.49 -7.84
C GLU A 230 -14.77 -11.84 -8.55
N THR A 231 -14.34 -12.88 -7.84
CA THR A 231 -14.25 -14.25 -8.36
C THR A 231 -15.33 -15.17 -7.79
N THR A 232 -15.64 -16.23 -8.53
CA THR A 232 -16.42 -17.37 -8.06
C THR A 232 -15.58 -18.65 -8.19
N PRO A 233 -15.67 -19.62 -7.28
CA PRO A 233 -16.43 -19.59 -6.02
C PRO A 233 -15.84 -18.64 -4.97
N GLY A 234 -16.62 -18.35 -3.93
CA GLY A 234 -16.13 -17.65 -2.74
C GLY A 234 -16.21 -16.12 -2.74
N GLN A 235 -16.66 -15.49 -3.83
CA GLN A 235 -16.86 -14.04 -3.92
C GLN A 235 -15.60 -13.27 -3.51
N GLY A 236 -14.46 -13.73 -4.02
CA GLY A 236 -13.17 -13.16 -3.68
C GLY A 236 -12.94 -11.83 -4.37
N GLN A 237 -12.68 -10.78 -3.60
CA GLN A 237 -12.46 -9.44 -4.14
C GLN A 237 -10.96 -9.17 -4.27
N PHE A 238 -10.51 -8.88 -5.47
CA PHE A 238 -9.10 -8.65 -5.79
C PHE A 238 -8.91 -7.30 -6.46
N GLU A 239 -7.90 -6.54 -6.02
CA GLU A 239 -7.37 -5.37 -6.74
C GLU A 239 -6.05 -5.77 -7.38
N VAL A 240 -5.96 -5.64 -8.71
CA VAL A 240 -4.77 -6.05 -9.47
C VAL A 240 -4.28 -4.91 -10.34
N THR A 241 -2.98 -4.66 -10.30
CA THR A 241 -2.30 -3.74 -11.22
C THR A 241 -1.43 -4.52 -12.18
N ALA A 242 -1.48 -4.17 -13.47
CA ALA A 242 -0.66 -4.79 -14.50
C ALA A 242 -0.01 -3.75 -15.39
N GLU A 243 1.20 -4.08 -15.84
CA GLU A 243 1.84 -3.39 -16.95
C GLU A 243 1.35 -4.03 -18.25
N TYR A 244 0.97 -3.20 -19.22
CA TYR A 244 0.52 -3.62 -20.53
C TYR A 244 1.53 -3.17 -21.59
N ASP A 245 2.12 -4.15 -22.25
CA ASP A 245 3.06 -3.95 -23.36
C ASP A 245 2.26 -3.67 -24.65
N LEU A 246 2.43 -2.46 -25.21
CA LEU A 246 1.71 -2.02 -26.40
C LEU A 246 2.15 -2.75 -27.69
N ILE A 247 3.36 -3.33 -27.71
CA ILE A 247 3.90 -4.06 -28.86
C ILE A 247 3.43 -5.50 -28.82
N LYS A 248 3.68 -6.18 -27.69
CA LYS A 248 3.31 -7.59 -27.50
C LYS A 248 1.80 -7.79 -27.28
N LYS A 249 1.10 -6.73 -26.86
CA LYS A 249 -0.31 -6.75 -26.48
C LYS A 249 -0.61 -7.72 -25.34
N THR A 250 0.30 -7.78 -24.37
CA THR A 250 0.23 -8.68 -23.21
C THR A 250 0.26 -7.89 -21.90
N PHE A 251 -0.36 -8.46 -20.86
CA PHE A 251 -0.25 -7.96 -19.49
C PHE A 251 0.86 -8.70 -18.74
N ASP A 252 1.70 -7.98 -18.01
CA ASP A 252 2.61 -8.50 -16.99
C ASP A 252 1.96 -8.31 -15.61
N ILE A 253 1.66 -9.44 -14.95
CA ILE A 253 1.09 -9.49 -13.60
C ILE A 253 2.07 -10.23 -12.70
N ARG A 254 2.29 -9.67 -11.51
CA ARG A 254 3.14 -10.28 -10.49
C ARG A 254 2.39 -10.33 -9.17
N LYS A 255 2.74 -11.29 -8.32
CA LYS A 255 2.08 -11.47 -7.01
C LYS A 255 2.13 -10.21 -6.14
N GLN A 256 3.18 -9.39 -6.26
CA GLN A 256 3.31 -8.14 -5.49
C GLN A 256 2.33 -7.04 -5.95
N HIS A 257 1.70 -7.20 -7.12
CA HIS A 257 0.71 -6.27 -7.68
C HIS A 257 -0.75 -6.73 -7.48
N LEU A 258 -0.94 -7.76 -6.64
CA LEU A 258 -2.22 -8.35 -6.30
C LEU A 258 -2.54 -8.10 -4.83
N SER A 259 -3.74 -7.57 -4.58
CA SER A 259 -4.29 -7.42 -3.24
C SER A 259 -5.64 -8.12 -3.13
N ARG A 260 -5.76 -9.06 -2.20
CA ARG A 260 -7.06 -9.56 -1.72
C ARG A 260 -7.65 -8.50 -0.77
N ILE A 261 -8.77 -7.88 -1.15
CA ILE A 261 -9.35 -6.71 -0.46
C ILE A 261 -10.53 -7.05 0.45
N ASN A 262 -11.06 -8.28 0.40
CA ASN A 262 -11.98 -8.80 1.42
C ASN A 262 -11.35 -9.96 2.19
N LYS A 263 -11.77 -10.14 3.44
CA LYS A 263 -11.30 -11.22 4.31
C LYS A 263 -11.60 -12.58 3.66
N TYR A 264 -10.60 -13.45 3.55
CA TYR A 264 -10.78 -14.84 3.11
C TYR A 264 -11.24 -15.73 4.28
N GLY A 265 -10.66 -15.58 5.47
CA GLY A 265 -11.05 -16.36 6.65
C GLY A 265 -10.88 -17.86 6.42
N GLU A 266 -11.87 -18.65 6.84
CA GLU A 266 -11.81 -20.13 6.73
C GLU A 266 -11.89 -20.64 5.29
N THR A 267 -12.18 -19.78 4.29
CA THR A 267 -12.31 -20.24 2.90
C THR A 267 -11.00 -20.74 2.30
N SER A 268 -9.85 -20.42 2.91
CA SER A 268 -8.52 -20.86 2.48
C SER A 268 -7.82 -21.75 3.52
N ALA A 269 -8.55 -22.31 4.48
CA ALA A 269 -7.99 -23.08 5.60
C ALA A 269 -7.17 -24.30 5.16
N CYS A 270 -7.55 -24.94 4.05
CA CYS A 270 -6.88 -26.11 3.45
C CYS A 270 -5.40 -25.87 3.09
N VAL A 271 -5.03 -24.62 2.79
CA VAL A 271 -3.63 -24.24 2.47
C VAL A 271 -2.96 -23.47 3.60
N ALA A 272 -3.68 -23.15 4.67
CA ALA A 272 -3.21 -22.18 5.66
C ALA A 272 -1.89 -22.58 6.35
N SER A 273 -1.74 -23.86 6.69
CA SER A 273 -0.51 -24.41 7.29
C SER A 273 0.50 -24.95 6.27
N LYS A 274 0.04 -25.30 5.06
CA LYS A 274 0.87 -25.96 4.03
C LYS A 274 1.58 -24.95 3.13
N ARG A 275 0.83 -23.94 2.66
CA ARG A 275 1.24 -22.92 1.68
C ARG A 275 0.59 -21.57 2.05
N PRO A 276 1.07 -20.89 3.11
CA PRO A 276 0.50 -19.61 3.55
C PRO A 276 0.42 -18.55 2.45
N GLU A 277 1.33 -18.59 1.49
CA GLU A 277 1.37 -17.68 0.34
C GLU A 277 0.19 -17.85 -0.64
N PHE A 278 -0.58 -18.94 -0.53
CA PHE A 278 -1.79 -19.20 -1.33
C PHE A 278 -3.07 -18.72 -0.64
N GLN A 279 -3.03 -18.37 0.64
CA GLN A 279 -4.25 -18.09 1.43
C GLN A 279 -5.09 -16.95 0.84
N ASP A 280 -4.45 -15.94 0.26
CA ASP A 280 -5.16 -14.79 -0.27
C ASP A 280 -5.80 -15.04 -1.64
N ILE A 281 -5.47 -16.15 -2.30
CA ILE A 281 -6.01 -16.57 -3.61
C ILE A 281 -6.93 -17.78 -3.47
N CYS A 282 -6.48 -18.82 -2.77
CA CYS A 282 -7.11 -20.13 -2.73
C CYS A 282 -8.51 -20.08 -2.10
N TYR A 283 -9.47 -20.71 -2.77
CA TYR A 283 -10.75 -21.10 -2.20
C TYR A 283 -10.79 -22.62 -2.08
N CYS A 284 -10.96 -23.15 -0.88
CA CYS A 284 -10.88 -24.59 -0.65
C CYS A 284 -12.00 -25.36 -1.38
N SER A 285 -11.62 -26.37 -2.15
CA SER A 285 -12.54 -27.22 -2.91
C SER A 285 -13.61 -27.86 -2.03
N ASN A 286 -13.26 -28.28 -0.81
CA ASN A 286 -14.20 -28.87 0.14
C ASN A 286 -15.28 -27.87 0.62
N SER A 287 -14.98 -26.57 0.60
CA SER A 287 -15.94 -25.49 0.92
C SER A 287 -16.93 -25.22 -0.23
N VAL A 288 -16.71 -25.77 -1.43
CA VAL A 288 -17.67 -25.73 -2.54
C VAL A 288 -18.83 -26.69 -2.27
N PHE A 289 -18.55 -27.88 -1.71
CA PHE A 289 -19.54 -28.94 -1.50
C PHE A 289 -20.57 -28.61 -0.40
N HIS A 290 -20.18 -27.88 0.64
CA HIS A 290 -21.09 -27.51 1.74
C HIS A 290 -22.13 -26.43 1.37
N LYS A 291 -21.84 -25.59 0.36
CA LYS A 291 -22.84 -24.59 -0.12
C LYS A 291 -23.88 -25.19 -1.07
N ASN A 292 -23.53 -26.22 -1.83
CA ASN A 292 -24.48 -26.88 -2.73
C ASN A 292 -25.48 -27.80 -2.00
N THR A 293 -25.20 -28.19 -0.76
CA THR A 293 -26.09 -29.04 0.06
C THR A 293 -27.12 -28.25 0.87
N THR A 294 -26.94 -26.94 1.06
CA THR A 294 -27.81 -26.12 1.91
C THR A 294 -28.93 -25.38 1.16
N SER A 295 -29.01 -25.49 -0.17
CA SER A 295 -30.04 -24.80 -0.98
C SER A 295 -31.36 -25.57 -1.18
N ASN A 296 -31.57 -26.73 -0.55
CA ASN A 296 -32.74 -27.61 -0.81
C ASN A 296 -33.54 -28.04 0.44
N ILE A 297 -33.49 -27.29 1.54
CA ILE A 297 -34.41 -27.56 2.67
C ILE A 297 -35.51 -26.49 2.67
N VAL A 298 -36.55 -26.73 1.85
CA VAL A 298 -37.86 -26.15 2.08
C VAL A 298 -38.47 -26.93 3.26
N VAL A 299 -38.45 -26.33 4.45
CA VAL A 299 -39.26 -26.82 5.57
C VAL A 299 -40.68 -26.31 5.33
N THR A 300 -41.54 -27.16 4.80
CA THR A 300 -42.99 -27.00 4.96
C THR A 300 -43.33 -27.35 6.41
N ALA A 301 -43.82 -26.36 7.16
CA ALA A 301 -44.35 -26.57 8.49
C ALA A 301 -45.85 -26.89 8.40
N GLU A 302 -46.23 -28.03 8.98
CA GLU A 302 -47.54 -28.22 9.64
C GLU A 302 -47.32 -28.10 11.15
#